data_AF-A0A0B1RZV6-F1
#
_entry.id   AF-A0A0B1RZV6-F1
#
_cell.length_a   1.000
_cell.length_b   1.000
_cell.length_c   1.000
_cell.angle_alpha   90.00
_cell.angle_beta   90.00
_cell.angle_gamma   90.00
#
_symmetry.space_group_name_H-M   'P 1'
#
loop_
_entity.id
_entity.type
_entity.pdbx_description
1 polymer ?
#
loop_
_entity_poly.entity_id
_entity_poly.type
_entity_poly.pdbx_seq_one_letter_code
_entity_poly.pdbx_strand_id
1 'polypeptide(L)'
;MGKITVPEPVTDLSVFLLKNGTGLISWNPSADPENILFYQLVYHALSNENGCQEQKETINIKSVATSAVVDFPGYRCEYVVRLINYDLIGRDAAAETRVRIEPSRTVIRLDDLLRPEILIISACFVLFFLLCVLIRCKFGRKCPHRVSEKQQKLREYA
;
A
#
# COMPACT_ATOMS: atom_id res chain seq x y z
N MET A 1 4.03 -21.36 51.38
CA MET A 1 3.53 -21.40 49.99
C MET A 1 4.06 -20.16 49.29
N GLY A 2 5.12 -20.27 48.48
CA GLY A 2 5.65 -19.12 47.74
C GLY A 2 4.70 -18.74 46.60
N LYS A 3 4.31 -17.47 46.52
CA LYS A 3 3.48 -16.96 45.42
C LYS A 3 4.29 -17.08 44.12
N ILE A 4 3.82 -17.90 43.18
CA ILE A 4 4.43 -17.98 41.85
C ILE A 4 4.07 -16.67 41.14
N THR A 5 5.03 -15.75 41.03
CA THR A 5 4.88 -14.47 40.33
C THR A 5 5.22 -14.67 38.86
N VAL A 6 4.27 -14.45 37.95
CA VAL A 6 4.50 -14.48 36.50
C VAL A 6 5.24 -13.19 36.10
N PRO A 7 6.18 -13.22 35.12
CA PRO A 7 6.78 -11.99 34.62
C PRO A 7 5.73 -11.02 34.08
N GLU A 8 6.04 -9.73 34.16
CA GLU A 8 5.16 -8.69 33.63
C GLU A 8 5.40 -8.50 32.12
N PRO A 9 4.34 -8.25 31.33
CA PRO A 9 4.48 -7.96 29.91
C PRO A 9 5.07 -6.56 29.70
N VAL A 10 5.68 -6.34 28.54
CA VAL A 10 6.12 -4.99 28.12
C VAL A 10 4.96 -4.00 28.10
N THR A 11 5.25 -2.72 28.27
CA THR A 11 4.28 -1.63 28.21
C THR A 11 4.49 -0.75 26.99
N ASP A 12 3.50 0.07 26.65
CA ASP A 12 3.55 1.02 25.53
C ASP A 12 3.96 0.43 24.17
N LEU A 13 3.56 -0.84 23.94
CA LEU A 13 3.79 -1.52 22.66
C LEU A 13 3.01 -0.80 21.55
N SER A 14 3.77 -0.18 20.65
CA SER A 14 3.25 0.66 19.58
C SER A 14 3.95 0.38 18.25
N VAL A 15 3.24 0.65 17.16
CA VAL A 15 3.75 0.44 15.80
C VAL A 15 3.56 1.72 14.99
N PHE A 16 4.67 2.28 14.52
CA PHE A 16 4.71 3.48 13.69
C PHE A 16 5.04 3.11 12.25
N LEU A 17 4.12 3.35 11.33
CA LEU A 17 4.31 3.02 9.92
C LEU A 17 5.16 4.07 9.20
N LEU A 18 6.20 3.60 8.53
CA LEU A 18 7.06 4.39 7.65
C LEU A 18 6.50 4.36 6.22
N LYS A 19 6.88 5.36 5.40
CA LYS A 19 6.35 5.53 4.03
C LYS A 19 6.63 4.34 3.09
N ASN A 20 7.59 3.48 3.44
CA ASN A 20 8.06 2.35 2.63
C ASN A 20 7.33 1.03 2.92
N GLY A 21 6.30 1.02 3.77
CA GLY A 21 5.64 -0.22 4.21
C GLY A 21 6.34 -0.93 5.38
N THR A 22 7.47 -0.39 5.81
CA THR A 22 8.17 -0.78 7.03
C THR A 22 7.47 -0.19 8.25
N GLY A 23 7.43 -0.93 9.36
CA GLY A 23 6.97 -0.42 10.66
C GLY A 23 8.07 -0.41 11.70
N LEU A 24 8.16 0.69 12.44
CA LEU A 24 8.95 0.80 13.66
C LEU A 24 8.07 0.36 14.84
N ILE A 25 8.43 -0.75 15.45
CA ILE A 25 7.80 -1.27 16.65
C ILE A 25 8.60 -0.77 17.85
N SER A 26 7.93 -0.19 18.83
CA SER A 26 8.56 0.38 20.04
C SER A 26 7.83 -0.12 21.29
N TRP A 27 8.57 -0.32 22.38
CA TRP A 27 8.02 -0.76 23.66
C TRP A 27 8.87 -0.26 24.83
N ASN A 28 8.27 -0.29 26.02
CA ASN A 28 8.94 -0.07 27.29
C ASN A 28 9.21 -1.43 27.98
N PRO A 29 10.46 -1.73 28.36
CA PRO A 29 10.80 -2.96 29.09
C PRO A 29 10.03 -3.07 30.41
N SER A 30 9.58 -4.28 30.76
CA SER A 30 8.89 -4.55 32.04
C SER A 30 9.84 -4.76 33.22
N ALA A 31 11.13 -4.94 32.95
CA ALA A 31 12.18 -5.10 33.94
C ALA A 31 13.49 -4.52 33.40
N ASP A 32 14.49 -4.42 34.27
CA ASP A 32 15.85 -4.03 33.86
C ASP A 32 16.37 -5.00 32.78
N PRO A 33 17.10 -4.52 31.75
CA PRO A 33 17.60 -5.37 30.67
C PRO A 33 18.47 -6.55 31.13
N GLU A 34 19.10 -6.46 32.29
CA GLU A 34 19.89 -7.54 32.91
C GLU A 34 19.02 -8.70 33.41
N ASN A 35 17.73 -8.45 33.67
CA ASN A 35 16.75 -9.42 34.13
C ASN A 35 15.88 -10.00 33.00
N ILE A 36 16.16 -9.61 31.75
CA ILE A 36 15.47 -10.07 30.55
C ILE A 36 16.46 -10.88 29.72
N LEU A 37 16.08 -12.10 29.35
CA LEU A 37 16.92 -12.99 28.54
C LEU A 37 16.95 -12.53 27.08
N PHE A 38 15.78 -12.39 26.46
CA PHE A 38 15.57 -11.80 25.13
C PHE A 38 14.08 -11.49 24.92
N TYR A 39 13.78 -10.79 23.84
CA TYR A 39 12.41 -10.63 23.35
C TYR A 39 12.19 -11.47 22.09
N GLN A 40 10.98 -11.99 21.93
CA GLN A 40 10.53 -12.61 20.70
C GLN A 40 9.37 -11.80 20.13
N LEU A 41 9.60 -11.23 18.96
CA LEU A 41 8.59 -10.52 18.20
C LEU A 41 7.93 -11.49 17.23
N VAL A 42 6.60 -11.59 17.30
CA VAL A 42 5.78 -12.41 16.41
C VAL A 42 4.76 -11.52 15.71
N TYR A 43 4.69 -11.56 14.39
CA TYR A 43 3.68 -10.82 13.63
C TYR A 43 3.14 -11.62 12.46
N HIS A 44 1.88 -11.34 12.12
CA HIS A 44 1.17 -11.92 10.97
C HIS A 44 -0.05 -11.08 10.61
N ALA A 45 -0.47 -11.17 9.36
CA ALA A 45 -1.73 -10.61 8.90
C ALA A 45 -2.92 -11.46 9.33
N LEU A 46 -4.08 -10.83 9.48
CA LEU A 46 -5.35 -11.49 9.77
C LEU A 46 -6.07 -12.01 8.51
N SER A 47 -5.58 -11.65 7.32
CA SER A 47 -6.13 -12.05 6.02
C SER A 47 -4.99 -12.25 5.03
N ASN A 48 -5.19 -13.16 4.07
CA ASN A 48 -4.27 -13.46 2.95
C ASN A 48 -4.63 -12.70 1.66
N GLU A 49 -5.55 -11.73 1.73
CA GLU A 49 -5.86 -10.90 0.57
C GLU A 49 -4.73 -9.90 0.29
N ASN A 50 -4.67 -9.31 -0.91
CA ASN A 50 -3.80 -8.17 -1.20
C ASN A 50 -2.28 -8.36 -0.94
N GLY A 51 -1.80 -9.62 -0.94
CA GLY A 51 -0.41 -9.96 -0.65
C GLY A 51 -0.03 -9.88 0.83
N CYS A 52 -1.02 -9.88 1.73
CA CYS A 52 -0.82 -9.93 3.16
C CYS A 52 -0.34 -11.32 3.61
N GLN A 53 0.59 -11.36 4.57
CA GLN A 53 1.22 -12.61 5.01
C GLN A 53 0.56 -13.14 6.29
N GLU A 54 -0.32 -14.14 6.20
CA GLU A 54 -0.93 -14.79 7.37
C GLU A 54 0.05 -15.69 8.16
N GLN A 55 1.14 -16.12 7.52
CA GLN A 55 2.17 -16.91 8.19
C GLN A 55 2.82 -16.08 9.29
N LYS A 56 2.95 -16.67 10.48
CA LYS A 56 3.64 -16.05 11.61
C LYS A 56 5.13 -15.93 11.32
N GLU A 57 5.60 -14.70 11.26
CA GLU A 57 7.01 -14.38 11.26
C GLU A 57 7.49 -14.19 12.70
N THR A 58 8.73 -14.58 12.97
CA THR A 58 9.30 -14.55 14.33
C THR A 58 10.71 -14.02 14.30
N ILE A 59 10.99 -13.02 15.13
CA ILE A 59 12.29 -12.37 15.25
C ILE A 59 12.72 -12.38 16.70
N ASN A 60 13.93 -12.87 16.97
CA ASN A 60 14.54 -12.81 18.29
C ASN A 60 15.33 -11.50 18.42
N ILE A 61 15.09 -10.77 19.49
CA ILE A 61 15.61 -9.42 19.75
C ILE A 61 16.36 -9.42 21.08
N LYS A 62 17.50 -8.74 21.14
CA LYS A 62 18.32 -8.63 22.35
C LYS A 62 17.58 -7.87 23.46
N SER A 63 17.83 -8.21 24.73
CA SER A 63 17.19 -7.60 25.90
C SER A 63 17.41 -6.09 26.07
N VAL A 64 18.51 -5.57 25.52
CA VAL A 64 18.84 -4.13 25.54
C VAL A 64 18.05 -3.30 24.53
N ALA A 65 17.32 -3.94 23.61
CA ALA A 65 16.55 -3.23 22.61
C ALA A 65 15.19 -2.79 23.18
N THR A 66 14.74 -1.62 22.72
CA THR A 66 13.41 -1.05 23.00
C THR A 66 12.60 -0.81 21.73
N SER A 67 13.19 -1.13 20.57
CA SER A 67 12.53 -1.02 19.27
C SER A 67 13.07 -2.04 18.28
N ALA A 68 12.25 -2.33 17.27
CA ALA A 68 12.59 -3.17 16.13
C ALA A 68 11.92 -2.63 14.87
N VAL A 69 12.56 -2.87 13.73
CA VAL A 69 12.06 -2.46 12.41
C VAL A 69 11.70 -3.71 11.65
N VAL A 70 10.47 -3.79 11.14
CA VAL A 70 9.98 -4.92 10.35
C VAL A 70 9.29 -4.45 9.10
N ASP A 71 9.32 -5.26 8.05
CA ASP A 71 8.57 -5.00 6.83
C ASP A 71 7.20 -5.69 6.89
N PHE A 72 6.14 -4.93 6.63
CA PHE A 72 4.78 -5.47 6.55
C PHE A 72 4.39 -5.66 5.08
N PRO A 73 4.45 -6.89 4.54
CA PRO A 73 4.10 -7.12 3.15
C PRO A 73 2.60 -6.92 2.88
N GLY A 74 2.28 -6.59 1.63
CA GLY A 74 0.91 -6.40 1.16
C GLY A 74 0.38 -4.97 1.36
N TYR A 75 -0.88 -4.76 0.99
CA TYR A 75 -1.56 -3.47 1.12
C TYR A 75 -2.92 -3.65 1.78
N ARG A 76 -3.33 -2.68 2.60
CA ARG A 76 -4.62 -2.72 3.34
C ARG A 76 -4.74 -3.93 4.28
N CYS A 77 -3.62 -4.45 4.76
CA CYS A 77 -3.55 -5.55 5.70
C CYS A 77 -3.80 -5.08 7.13
N GLU A 78 -4.46 -5.92 7.94
CA GLU A 78 -4.46 -5.78 9.40
C GLU A 78 -3.48 -6.80 9.97
N TYR A 79 -2.45 -6.32 10.65
CA TYR A 79 -1.42 -7.13 11.28
C TYR A 79 -1.63 -7.17 12.79
N VAL A 80 -1.42 -8.35 13.35
CA VAL A 80 -1.25 -8.56 14.79
C VAL A 80 0.24 -8.58 15.07
N VAL A 81 0.67 -7.77 16.04
CA VAL A 81 2.05 -7.67 16.50
C VAL A 81 2.09 -8.03 17.96
N ARG A 82 2.74 -9.16 18.27
CA ARG A 82 2.88 -9.69 19.62
C ARG A 82 4.35 -9.68 20.02
N LEU A 83 4.67 -9.02 21.14
CA LEU A 83 6.00 -9.03 21.72
C LEU A 83 6.00 -9.86 22.99
N ILE A 84 6.89 -10.84 23.06
CA ILE A 84 7.04 -11.75 24.19
C ILE A 84 8.38 -11.46 24.86
N ASN A 85 8.39 -11.20 26.17
CA ASN A 85 9.61 -11.07 26.95
C ASN A 85 9.84 -12.32 27.79
N TYR A 86 11.10 -12.78 27.83
CA TYR A 86 11.51 -13.92 28.64
C TYR A 86 12.39 -13.46 29.80
N ASP A 87 12.11 -13.91 31.01
CA ASP A 87 13.00 -13.71 32.15
C ASP A 87 14.20 -14.67 32.13
N LEU A 88 15.16 -14.48 33.04
CA LEU A 88 16.37 -15.31 33.12
C LEU A 88 16.10 -16.79 33.43
N ILE A 89 14.90 -17.13 33.89
CA ILE A 89 14.46 -18.50 34.23
C ILE A 89 13.64 -19.09 33.06
N GLY A 90 13.39 -18.32 32.00
CA GLY A 90 12.69 -18.75 30.79
C GLY A 90 11.17 -18.63 30.86
N ARG A 91 10.61 -17.93 31.85
CA ARG A 91 9.16 -17.64 31.91
C ARG A 91 8.85 -16.47 30.98
N ASP A 92 7.68 -16.52 30.36
CA ASP A 92 7.26 -15.55 29.36
C ASP A 92 6.08 -14.68 29.79
N ALA A 93 6.07 -13.46 29.28
CA ALA A 93 4.92 -12.57 29.29
C ALA A 93 4.79 -11.91 27.92
N ALA A 94 3.57 -11.54 27.52
CA ALA A 94 3.33 -11.01 26.19
C ALA A 94 2.40 -9.80 26.19
N ALA A 95 2.74 -8.83 25.35
CA ALA A 95 1.85 -7.74 24.95
C ALA A 95 1.51 -7.88 23.47
N GLU A 96 0.29 -7.48 23.10
CA GLU A 96 -0.20 -7.55 21.72
C GLU A 96 -0.81 -6.21 21.32
N THR A 97 -0.57 -5.82 20.08
CA THR A 97 -1.21 -4.66 19.45
C THR A 97 -1.58 -5.00 18.01
N ARG A 98 -2.51 -4.23 17.44
CA ARG A 98 -2.95 -4.39 16.05
C ARG A 98 -2.67 -3.12 15.26
N VAL A 99 -2.22 -3.30 14.03
CA VAL A 99 -1.93 -2.19 13.12
C VAL A 99 -2.54 -2.45 11.77
N ARG A 100 -3.19 -1.44 11.21
CA ARG A 100 -3.73 -1.48 9.84
C ARG A 100 -2.77 -0.76 8.91
N ILE A 101 -2.26 -1.47 7.91
CA ILE A 101 -1.37 -0.93 6.89
C ILE A 101 -2.21 -0.21 5.85
N GLU A 102 -2.25 1.11 5.92
CA GLU A 102 -2.85 1.92 4.86
C GLU A 102 -1.85 2.18 3.73
N PRO A 103 -2.30 2.16 2.47
CA PRO A 103 -1.41 2.50 1.36
C PRO A 103 -0.94 3.94 1.49
N SER A 104 0.38 4.13 1.57
CA SER A 104 1.02 5.42 1.42
C SER A 104 0.77 5.90 -0.01
N ARG A 105 -0.30 6.70 -0.19
CA ARG A 105 -0.76 7.38 -1.42
C ARG A 105 -0.06 6.89 -2.70
N THR A 106 -0.74 5.99 -3.42
CA THR A 106 -0.56 5.69 -4.86
C THR A 106 0.81 6.09 -5.41
N VAL A 107 1.85 5.34 -5.06
CA VAL A 107 3.00 5.25 -5.96
C VAL A 107 2.42 4.59 -7.20
N ILE A 108 2.16 5.39 -8.24
CA ILE A 108 1.77 4.87 -9.55
C ILE A 108 2.93 3.97 -9.97
N ARG A 109 2.82 2.67 -9.72
CA ARG A 109 3.79 1.70 -10.19
C ARG A 109 3.68 1.66 -11.70
N LEU A 110 4.81 1.63 -12.39
CA LEU A 110 4.84 1.53 -13.85
C LEU A 110 4.02 0.32 -14.34
N ASP A 111 3.99 -0.75 -13.54
CA ASP A 111 3.20 -1.96 -13.76
C ASP A 111 1.69 -1.72 -13.78
N ASP A 112 1.18 -0.76 -13.00
CA ASP A 112 -0.25 -0.40 -13.03
C ASP A 112 -0.60 0.34 -14.33
N LEU A 113 0.34 1.10 -14.90
CA LEU A 113 0.17 1.76 -16.19
C LEU A 113 0.19 0.75 -17.37
N LEU A 114 0.87 -0.37 -17.17
CA LEU A 114 0.99 -1.48 -18.13
C LEU A 114 -0.16 -2.49 -18.03
N ARG A 115 -1.16 -2.27 -17.16
CA ARG A 115 -2.34 -3.15 -17.13
C ARG A 115 -3.03 -3.15 -18.49
N PRO A 116 -3.39 -4.34 -19.02
CA PRO A 116 -3.96 -4.47 -20.35
C PRO A 116 -5.26 -3.68 -20.50
N GLU A 117 -6.04 -3.53 -19.43
CA GLU A 117 -7.28 -2.75 -19.39
C GLU A 117 -7.04 -1.27 -19.71
N ILE A 118 -6.00 -0.65 -19.14
CA ILE A 118 -5.68 0.77 -19.35
C ILE A 118 -5.09 0.99 -20.75
N LEU A 119 -4.26 0.04 -21.22
CA LEU A 119 -3.72 0.06 -22.58
C LEU A 119 -4.84 -0.04 -23.63
N ILE A 120 -5.83 -0.92 -23.42
CA ILE A 120 -6.99 -1.05 -24.31
C ILE A 120 -7.80 0.26 -24.32
N ILE A 121 -8.10 0.84 -23.15
CA ILE A 121 -8.83 2.10 -23.07
C ILE A 121 -8.09 3.21 -23.82
N SER A 122 -6.79 3.37 -23.59
CA SER A 122 -5.99 4.41 -24.26
C SER A 122 -5.93 4.19 -25.78
N ALA A 123 -5.74 2.95 -26.24
CA ALA A 123 -5.78 2.60 -27.66
C ALA A 123 -7.14 2.91 -28.28
N CYS A 124 -8.24 2.59 -27.61
CA CYS A 124 -9.60 2.90 -28.07
C CYS A 124 -9.81 4.42 -28.20
N PHE A 125 -9.33 5.22 -27.25
CA PHE A 125 -9.43 6.68 -27.32
C PHE A 125 -8.65 7.26 -28.51
N VAL A 126 -7.43 6.78 -28.77
CA VAL A 126 -6.63 7.23 -29.91
C VAL A 126 -7.29 6.84 -31.23
N LEU A 127 -7.80 5.61 -31.32
CA LEU A 127 -8.45 5.09 -32.52
C LEU A 127 -9.76 5.83 -32.82
N PHE A 128 -10.53 6.15 -31.78
CA PHE A 128 -11.72 7.01 -31.90
C PHE A 128 -11.35 8.42 -32.39
N PHE A 129 -10.31 9.03 -31.84
CA PHE A 129 -9.83 10.33 -32.29
C PHE A 129 -9.43 10.32 -33.78
N LEU A 130 -8.69 9.30 -34.22
CA LEU A 130 -8.30 9.13 -35.60
C LEU A 130 -9.52 8.94 -36.51
N LEU A 131 -10.50 8.14 -36.11
CA LEU A 131 -11.77 7.98 -36.85
C LEU A 131 -12.53 9.31 -36.97
N CYS A 132 -12.61 10.09 -35.89
CA CYS A 132 -13.24 11.42 -35.93
C CYS A 132 -12.53 12.36 -36.91
N VAL A 133 -11.19 12.36 -36.95
CA VAL A 133 -10.41 13.16 -37.91
C VAL A 133 -10.66 12.67 -39.34
N LEU A 134 -10.64 11.36 -39.59
CA LEU A 134 -10.88 10.80 -40.91
C LEU A 134 -12.30 11.10 -41.42
N ILE A 135 -13.31 11.03 -40.55
CA ILE A 135 -14.69 11.39 -40.88
C ILE A 135 -14.76 12.89 -41.21
N ARG A 136 -14.17 13.77 -40.41
CA ARG A 136 -14.13 15.21 -40.70
C ARG A 136 -13.39 15.52 -42.01
N CYS A 137 -12.30 14.82 -42.31
CA CYS A 137 -11.59 14.96 -43.60
C CYS A 137 -12.42 14.45 -44.79
N LYS A 138 -13.21 13.38 -44.63
CA LYS A 138 -14.11 12.85 -45.67
C LYS A 138 -15.32 13.77 -45.90
N PHE A 139 -15.87 14.36 -44.85
CA PHE A 139 -16.96 15.34 -44.95
C PHE A 139 -16.48 16.70 -45.50
N GLY A 140 -15.27 17.16 -45.14
CA GLY A 140 -14.66 18.36 -45.71
C GLY A 140 -14.34 18.22 -47.21
N ARG A 141 -14.02 17.01 -47.68
CA ARG A 141 -13.86 16.71 -49.12
C ARG A 141 -15.18 16.60 -49.90
N LYS A 142 -16.32 16.52 -49.21
CA LYS A 142 -17.67 16.49 -49.79
C LYS A 142 -18.39 17.84 -49.72
N CYS A 143 -17.69 18.95 -49.52
CA CYS A 143 -18.28 20.27 -49.76
C CYS A 143 -18.58 20.41 -51.26
N PRO A 144 -19.86 20.51 -51.69
CA PRO A 144 -20.12 20.95 -53.05
C PRO A 144 -19.67 22.41 -53.14
N HIS A 145 -18.94 22.74 -54.20
CA HIS A 145 -18.57 24.08 -54.60
C HIS A 145 -19.84 24.92 -54.88
N ARG A 146 -20.55 25.36 -53.84
CA ARG A 146 -21.79 26.17 -53.92
C ARG A 146 -21.48 27.66 -53.74
N VAL A 147 -20.40 28.12 -54.35
CA VAL A 147 -20.01 29.55 -54.41
C VAL A 147 -19.92 29.96 -55.88
N SER A 148 -21.02 29.86 -56.62
CA SER A 148 -21.10 30.37 -58.00
C SER A 148 -22.44 31.06 -58.30
N GLU A 149 -23.56 30.56 -57.75
CA GLU A 149 -24.88 31.15 -58.03
C GLU A 149 -25.07 32.59 -57.50
N LYS A 150 -24.49 32.95 -56.34
CA LYS A 150 -24.67 34.30 -55.78
C LYS A 150 -23.81 35.37 -56.45
N GLN A 151 -22.70 35.01 -57.10
CA GLN A 151 -21.87 35.99 -57.82
C GLN A 151 -22.38 36.28 -59.23
N GLN A 152 -23.09 35.34 -59.86
CA GLN A 152 -23.64 35.56 -61.20
C GLN A 152 -24.83 36.53 -61.17
N LYS A 153 -25.69 36.44 -60.14
CA LYS A 153 -26.79 37.41 -59.95
C LYS A 153 -26.34 38.83 -59.62
N LEU A 154 -25.12 39.04 -59.11
CA LEU A 154 -24.60 40.39 -58.82
C LEU A 154 -24.02 41.09 -60.06
N ARG A 155 -23.74 40.35 -61.15
CA ARG A 155 -23.28 40.96 -62.42
C ARG A 155 -24.40 41.31 -63.38
N GLU A 156 -25.60 40.75 -63.20
CA GLU A 156 -26.78 41.11 -64.00
C GLU A 156 -27.44 42.42 -63.54
N TYR A 157 -27.00 42.99 -62.41
CA TYR A 157 -27.45 44.28 -61.88
C TYR A 157 -26.36 45.37 -61.86
N ALA A 158 -25.21 45.14 -62.50
CA ALA A 158 -24.08 46.08 -62.57
C ALA A 158 -23.91 46.66 -63.97
#